data_AF-A0A970BI60-F1
#
_entry.id   AF-A0A970BI60-F1
#
_cell.length_a   1.000
_cell.length_b   1.000
_cell.length_c   1.000
_cell.angle_alpha   90.00
_cell.angle_beta   90.00
_cell.angle_gamma   90.00
#
_symmetry.space_group_name_H-M   'P 1'
#
loop_
_entity.id
_entity.type
_entity.pdbx_description
1 polymer ?
#
loop_
_entity_poly.entity_id
_entity_poly.type
_entity_poly.pdbx_seq_one_letter_code
_entity_poly.pdbx_strand_id
1 'polypeptide(L)'
;MKKILASTIILTLLLLASCNSSPTANIQGVYEIDKTLLKDQLQTEMGDNPKKGIGIVNAILTNAIMEFHIQGDSISGIFEFIGETIVFNTQIEEKDGKLIVPIKNSEAVITPTKDGFLFTPPHLDVSFQFNKTDRQSLSANTQQAINLQNSERKTN
;
A
#
# COMPACT_ATOMS: atom_id res chain seq x y z
N MET A 1 -53.46 21.45 -24.27
CA MET A 1 -52.32 22.14 -23.62
C MET A 1 -51.41 21.09 -23.02
N LYS A 2 -50.13 21.14 -23.40
CA LYS A 2 -49.12 20.10 -23.16
C LYS A 2 -48.63 20.14 -21.71
N LYS A 3 -48.38 18.93 -21.20
CA LYS A 3 -47.74 18.54 -19.94
C LYS A 3 -46.65 19.53 -19.48
N ILE A 4 -46.91 20.28 -18.40
CA ILE A 4 -45.89 20.98 -17.62
C ILE A 4 -46.11 20.57 -16.16
N LEU A 5 -45.69 19.37 -15.79
CA LEU A 5 -45.70 18.98 -14.36
C LEU A 5 -44.64 17.91 -14.00
N ALA A 6 -43.62 17.72 -14.85
CA ALA A 6 -42.56 16.74 -14.61
C ALA A 6 -41.15 17.34 -14.47
N SER A 7 -41.01 18.68 -14.52
CA SER A 7 -39.69 19.34 -14.57
C SER A 7 -39.11 19.74 -13.21
N THR A 8 -39.86 19.59 -12.11
CA THR A 8 -39.40 20.11 -10.79
C THR A 8 -38.84 19.04 -9.86
N ILE A 9 -38.98 17.74 -10.16
CA ILE A 9 -38.50 16.64 -9.30
C ILE A 9 -37.07 16.19 -9.66
N ILE A 10 -36.57 16.51 -10.86
CA ILE A 10 -35.24 16.08 -11.30
C ILE A 10 -34.11 16.97 -10.72
N LEU A 11 -34.42 18.21 -10.32
CA LEU A 11 -33.40 19.17 -9.89
C LEU A 11 -32.96 18.99 -8.42
N THR A 12 -33.71 18.26 -7.60
CA THR A 12 -33.40 18.04 -6.18
C THR A 12 -32.56 16.77 -5.91
N LEU A 13 -32.34 15.89 -6.89
CA LEU A 13 -31.54 14.67 -6.68
C LEU A 13 -30.02 14.86 -6.89
N LEU A 14 -29.57 16.02 -7.35
CA LEU A 14 -28.16 16.28 -7.67
C LEU A 14 -27.32 16.80 -6.49
N LEU A 15 -27.92 17.03 -5.32
CA LEU A 15 -27.23 17.65 -4.16
C LEU A 15 -26.77 16.67 -3.08
N LEU A 16 -26.94 15.35 -3.27
CA LEU A 16 -26.47 14.32 -2.32
C LEU A 16 -25.21 13.57 -2.77
N ALA A 17 -24.56 13.99 -3.86
CA ALA A 17 -23.19 13.59 -4.15
C ALA A 17 -22.23 14.43 -3.29
N SER A 18 -22.38 14.38 -1.96
CA SER A 18 -21.23 14.62 -1.10
C SER A 18 -20.20 13.57 -1.52
N CYS A 19 -19.20 14.00 -2.29
CA CYS A 19 -18.00 13.23 -2.57
C CYS A 19 -17.31 12.97 -1.23
N ASN A 20 -17.79 11.98 -0.47
CA ASN A 20 -16.90 11.20 0.38
C ASN A 20 -16.04 10.40 -0.59
N SER A 21 -15.06 11.06 -1.20
CA SER A 21 -13.99 10.33 -1.85
C SER A 21 -13.39 9.45 -0.77
N SER A 22 -13.34 8.14 -1.02
CA SER A 22 -12.67 7.22 -0.10
C SER A 22 -11.27 7.77 0.20
N PRO A 23 -10.77 7.63 1.45
CA PRO A 23 -9.46 8.15 1.85
C PRO A 23 -8.33 7.65 0.93
N THR A 24 -8.54 6.50 0.28
CA THR A 24 -7.57 5.82 -0.58
C THR A 24 -7.78 6.09 -2.07
N ALA A 25 -8.71 6.96 -2.46
CA ALA A 25 -9.08 7.19 -3.87
C ALA A 25 -7.87 7.50 -4.78
N ASN A 26 -6.85 8.16 -4.25
CA ASN A 26 -5.66 8.55 -5.00
C ASN A 26 -4.55 7.49 -5.03
N ILE A 27 -4.72 6.37 -4.32
CA ILE A 27 -3.71 5.31 -4.19
C ILE A 27 -4.25 3.93 -4.60
N GLN A 28 -5.23 3.90 -5.50
CA GLN A 28 -5.77 2.64 -6.03
C GLN A 28 -4.78 1.98 -7.01
N GLY A 29 -4.64 0.65 -6.92
CA GLY A 29 -3.87 -0.15 -7.88
C GLY A 29 -2.82 -1.06 -7.23
N VAL A 30 -1.94 -1.62 -8.07
CA VAL A 30 -0.84 -2.50 -7.66
C VAL A 30 0.47 -1.73 -7.62
N TYR A 31 1.20 -1.90 -6.52
CA TYR A 31 2.40 -1.17 -6.18
C TYR A 31 3.54 -2.11 -5.83
N GLU A 32 4.75 -1.72 -6.22
CA GLU A 32 5.98 -2.40 -5.83
C GLU A 32 6.97 -1.41 -5.24
N ILE A 33 7.82 -1.89 -4.34
CA ILE A 33 8.93 -1.11 -3.81
C ILE A 33 9.83 -0.57 -4.93
N ASP A 34 10.23 0.69 -4.82
CA ASP A 34 11.35 1.23 -5.58
C ASP A 34 12.67 0.64 -5.06
N LYS A 35 13.15 -0.42 -5.71
CA LYS A 35 14.41 -1.08 -5.36
C LYS A 35 15.63 -0.20 -5.56
N THR A 36 15.56 0.82 -6.43
CA THR A 36 16.66 1.75 -6.65
C THR A 36 16.79 2.68 -5.46
N LEU A 37 15.70 3.32 -5.05
CA LEU A 37 15.69 4.19 -3.87
C LEU A 37 16.00 3.41 -2.59
N LEU A 38 15.45 2.20 -2.45
CA LEU A 38 15.78 1.34 -1.30
C LEU A 38 17.27 1.01 -1.24
N LYS A 39 17.91 0.76 -2.38
CA LYS A 39 19.36 0.54 -2.45
C LYS A 39 20.13 1.75 -1.95
N ASP A 40 19.76 2.94 -2.44
CA ASP A 40 20.44 4.18 -2.08
C ASP A 40 20.25 4.51 -0.58
N GLN A 41 19.05 4.27 -0.04
CA GLN A 41 18.75 4.38 1.39
C GLN A 41 19.64 3.45 2.21
N LEU A 42 19.65 2.15 1.88
CA LEU A 42 20.48 1.16 2.58
C LEU A 42 21.97 1.47 2.51
N GLN A 43 22.45 1.97 1.37
CA GLN A 43 23.85 2.37 1.21
C GLN A 43 24.21 3.62 2.01
N THR A 44 23.27 4.55 2.16
CA THR A 44 23.46 5.77 2.96
C THR A 44 23.58 5.42 4.45
N GLU A 45 22.71 4.54 4.95
CA GLU A 45 22.77 4.05 6.34
C GLU A 45 24.08 3.31 6.66
N MET A 46 24.75 2.76 5.66
CA MET A 46 26.03 2.08 5.82
C MET A 46 27.25 3.02 5.98
N GLY A 47 27.08 4.33 5.79
CA GLY A 47 28.14 5.33 5.99
C GLY A 47 29.41 5.05 5.18
N ASP A 48 30.58 5.26 5.80
CA ASP A 48 31.90 5.25 5.14
C ASP A 48 32.41 3.86 4.69
N ASN A 49 31.66 2.78 4.93
CA ASN A 49 32.06 1.42 4.55
C ASN A 49 31.17 0.76 3.45
N PRO A 50 30.73 1.50 2.41
CA PRO A 50 29.73 1.00 1.46
C PRO A 50 30.24 -0.19 0.65
N LYS A 51 31.56 -0.27 0.40
CA LYS A 51 32.20 -1.35 -0.37
C LYS A 51 32.11 -2.73 0.28
N LYS A 52 32.00 -2.82 1.62
CA LYS A 52 31.99 -4.10 2.34
C LYS A 52 30.61 -4.74 2.46
N GLY A 53 29.53 -3.97 2.42
CA GLY A 53 28.16 -4.53 2.52
C GLY A 53 27.30 -4.34 1.28
N ILE A 54 27.84 -3.84 0.17
CA ILE A 54 27.10 -3.79 -1.11
C ILE A 54 26.61 -5.17 -1.56
N GLY A 55 27.36 -6.24 -1.24
CA GLY A 55 26.93 -7.62 -1.47
C GLY A 55 25.72 -8.01 -0.63
N ILE A 56 25.66 -7.55 0.63
CA ILE A 56 24.54 -7.78 1.55
C ILE A 56 23.31 -6.99 1.08
N VAL A 57 23.47 -5.71 0.72
CA VAL A 57 22.38 -4.88 0.17
C VAL A 57 21.81 -5.51 -1.08
N ASN A 58 22.64 -5.95 -2.02
CA ASN A 58 22.16 -6.62 -3.23
C ASN A 58 21.44 -7.94 -2.93
N ALA A 59 21.91 -8.71 -1.94
CA ALA A 59 21.25 -9.94 -1.52
C ALA A 59 19.87 -9.67 -0.89
N ILE A 60 19.75 -8.62 -0.06
CA ILE A 60 18.47 -8.15 0.50
C ILE A 60 17.54 -7.76 -0.64
N LEU A 61 17.98 -6.89 -1.56
CA LEU A 61 17.14 -6.38 -2.66
C LEU A 61 16.69 -7.47 -3.64
N THR A 62 17.54 -8.47 -3.89
CA THR A 62 17.22 -9.58 -4.80
C THR A 62 16.07 -10.41 -4.24
N ASN A 63 16.08 -10.66 -2.93
CA ASN A 63 15.08 -11.51 -2.28
C ASN A 63 13.89 -10.73 -1.72
N ALA A 64 14.00 -9.41 -1.56
CA ALA A 64 12.91 -8.61 -1.04
C ALA A 64 11.71 -8.61 -2.01
N ILE A 65 10.59 -9.15 -1.52
CA ILE A 65 9.27 -9.09 -2.14
C ILE A 65 8.46 -8.10 -1.34
N MET A 66 8.24 -6.93 -1.93
CA MET A 66 7.46 -5.86 -1.30
C MET A 66 6.47 -5.34 -2.34
N GLU A 67 5.23 -5.77 -2.19
CA GLU A 67 4.16 -5.60 -3.17
C GLU A 67 2.82 -5.43 -2.47
N PHE A 68 2.06 -4.43 -2.89
CA PHE A 68 0.73 -4.13 -2.37
C PHE A 68 -0.30 -3.96 -3.48
N HIS A 69 -1.54 -4.38 -3.22
CA HIS A 69 -2.71 -4.08 -4.02
C HIS A 69 -3.73 -3.38 -3.13
N ILE A 70 -4.08 -2.16 -3.53
CA ILE A 70 -5.06 -1.31 -2.87
C ILE A 70 -6.30 -1.24 -3.74
N GLN A 71 -7.42 -1.69 -3.18
CA GLN A 71 -8.72 -1.71 -3.85
C GLN A 71 -9.82 -1.27 -2.88
N GLY A 72 -10.46 -0.14 -3.18
CA GLY A 72 -11.27 0.58 -2.20
C GLY A 72 -10.42 0.92 -0.98
N ASP A 73 -10.97 0.69 0.21
CA ASP A 73 -10.24 0.87 1.47
C ASP A 73 -9.46 -0.38 1.89
N SER A 74 -9.35 -1.41 1.03
CA SER A 74 -8.62 -2.64 1.36
C SER A 74 -7.19 -2.58 0.87
N ILE A 75 -6.26 -3.10 1.68
CA ILE A 75 -4.87 -3.34 1.31
C ILE A 75 -4.53 -4.82 1.49
N SER A 76 -3.98 -5.40 0.43
CA SER A 76 -3.49 -6.78 0.41
C SER A 76 -2.09 -6.83 -0.18
N GLY A 77 -1.23 -7.71 0.32
CA GLY A 77 0.14 -7.79 -0.18
C GLY A 77 1.12 -8.38 0.81
N ILE A 78 2.40 -8.22 0.52
CA ILE A 78 3.49 -8.71 1.34
C ILE A 78 4.54 -7.62 1.48
N PHE A 79 5.07 -7.50 2.68
CA PHE A 79 6.29 -6.78 2.97
C PHE A 79 7.31 -7.78 3.51
N GLU A 80 8.26 -8.19 2.68
CA GLU A 80 9.39 -9.03 3.07
C GLU A 80 10.67 -8.21 3.12
N PHE A 81 11.19 -7.99 4.33
CA PHE A 81 12.37 -7.19 4.56
C PHE A 81 13.21 -7.76 5.70
N ILE A 82 14.52 -7.95 5.46
CA ILE A 82 15.49 -8.49 6.44
C ILE A 82 15.01 -9.81 7.09
N GLY A 83 14.39 -10.68 6.30
CA GLY A 83 13.91 -11.99 6.78
C GLY A 83 12.63 -11.94 7.60
N GLU A 84 12.01 -10.77 7.78
CA GLU A 84 10.66 -10.65 8.29
C GLU A 84 9.68 -10.54 7.13
N THR A 85 8.70 -11.45 7.09
CA THR A 85 7.59 -11.42 6.14
C THR A 85 6.32 -11.00 6.87
N ILE A 86 5.77 -9.85 6.48
CA ILE A 86 4.47 -9.38 6.93
C ILE A 86 3.49 -9.51 5.77
N VAL A 87 2.47 -10.33 5.93
CA VAL A 87 1.39 -10.47 4.97
C VAL A 87 0.24 -9.54 5.38
N PHE A 88 -0.19 -8.70 4.46
CA PHE A 88 -1.26 -7.74 4.62
C PHE A 88 -2.53 -8.28 3.96
N ASN A 89 -3.61 -8.22 4.71
CA ASN A 89 -4.97 -8.47 4.24
C ASN A 89 -5.91 -7.77 5.23
N THR A 90 -5.97 -6.44 5.13
CA THR A 90 -6.62 -5.56 6.11
C THR A 90 -7.25 -4.34 5.42
N GLN A 91 -7.86 -3.44 6.19
CA GLN A 91 -8.38 -2.17 5.72
C GLN A 91 -7.43 -1.02 6.06
N ILE A 92 -7.42 -0.01 5.20
CA ILE A 92 -6.78 1.28 5.42
C ILE A 92 -7.80 2.16 6.14
N GLU A 93 -7.38 2.78 7.23
CA GLU A 93 -8.18 3.69 8.04
C GLU A 93 -7.67 5.13 7.87
N GLU A 94 -8.55 6.13 7.99
CA GLU A 94 -8.12 7.52 8.09
C GLU A 94 -8.15 7.98 9.54
N LYS A 95 -7.01 8.48 10.04
CA LYS A 95 -6.85 8.97 11.42
C LYS A 95 -6.02 10.24 11.41
N ASP A 96 -6.58 11.33 11.90
CA ASP A 96 -5.93 12.65 11.95
C ASP A 96 -5.36 13.10 10.57
N GLY A 97 -6.08 12.80 9.49
CA GLY A 97 -5.68 13.12 8.11
C GLY A 97 -4.56 12.24 7.54
N LYS A 98 -4.22 11.14 8.22
CA LYS A 98 -3.24 10.14 7.76
C LYS A 98 -3.93 8.85 7.40
N LEU A 99 -3.40 8.16 6.38
CA LEU A 99 -3.82 6.82 6.02
C LEU A 99 -3.04 5.81 6.84
N ILE A 100 -3.75 5.02 7.63
CA ILE A 100 -3.21 4.07 8.60
C ILE A 100 -3.48 2.65 8.12
N VAL A 101 -2.47 1.79 8.20
CA VAL A 101 -2.61 0.35 7.99
C VAL A 101 -2.39 -0.35 9.33
N PRO A 102 -3.44 -0.95 9.92
CA PRO A 102 -3.31 -1.71 11.15
C PRO A 102 -2.46 -2.96 10.92
N ILE A 103 -1.44 -3.17 11.77
CA ILE A 103 -0.56 -4.34 11.75
C ILE A 103 -0.50 -4.90 13.17
N LYS A 104 -1.30 -5.94 13.45
CA LYS A 104 -1.43 -6.55 14.79
C LYS A 104 -1.71 -5.47 15.86
N ASN A 105 -0.74 -5.19 16.74
CA ASN A 105 -0.83 -4.23 17.85
C ASN A 105 -0.14 -2.89 17.52
N SER A 106 0.05 -2.59 16.24
CA SER A 106 0.83 -1.45 15.76
C SER A 106 0.22 -0.86 14.49
N GLU A 107 0.66 0.33 14.09
CA GLU A 107 0.11 1.10 12.97
C GLU A 107 1.24 1.47 12.00
N ALA A 108 1.07 1.16 10.71
CA ALA A 108 1.89 1.72 9.65
C ALA A 108 1.19 2.92 9.00
N VAL A 109 1.96 3.80 8.36
CA VAL A 109 1.44 5.01 7.72
C VAL A 109 1.68 4.95 6.22
N ILE A 110 0.65 5.27 5.44
CA ILE A 110 0.73 5.52 4.00
C ILE A 110 0.66 7.03 3.75
N THR A 111 1.64 7.56 3.02
CA THR A 111 1.64 8.94 2.53
C THR A 111 1.62 8.94 1.01
N PRO A 112 0.51 9.34 0.36
CA PRO A 112 0.43 9.40 -1.09
C PRO A 112 1.53 10.29 -1.70
N THR A 113 2.06 9.88 -2.84
CA THR A 113 3.00 10.66 -3.65
C THR A 113 2.52 10.75 -5.10
N LYS A 114 3.25 11.48 -5.95
CA LYS A 114 2.90 11.61 -7.37
C LYS A 114 2.97 10.26 -8.10
N ASP A 115 3.99 9.47 -7.79
CA ASP A 115 4.29 8.23 -8.52
C ASP A 115 3.83 6.96 -7.76
N GLY A 116 3.30 7.15 -6.54
CA GLY A 116 2.63 6.11 -5.77
C GLY A 116 2.41 6.51 -4.32
N PHE A 117 3.14 5.90 -3.39
CA PHE A 117 3.10 6.30 -1.97
C PHE A 117 4.37 5.95 -1.21
N LEU A 118 4.58 6.62 -0.08
CA LEU A 118 5.54 6.23 0.94
C LEU A 118 4.85 5.34 1.98
N PHE A 119 5.47 4.23 2.32
CA PHE A 119 5.04 3.32 3.38
C PHE A 119 6.01 3.41 4.54
N THR A 120 5.51 3.77 5.73
CA THR A 120 6.31 3.83 6.96
C THR A 120 5.85 2.71 7.88
N PRO A 121 6.63 1.62 8.04
CA PRO A 121 6.27 0.54 8.95
C PRO A 121 6.26 1.00 10.41
N PRO A 122 5.63 0.24 11.31
CA PRO A 122 5.64 0.57 12.72
C PRO A 122 7.05 0.48 13.28
N HIS A 123 7.38 1.38 14.21
CA HIS A 123 8.68 1.42 14.93
C HIS A 123 9.91 1.68 14.07
N LEU A 124 9.73 2.01 12.79
CA LEU A 124 10.80 2.42 11.90
C LEU A 124 10.63 3.90 11.53
N ASP A 125 11.68 4.69 11.74
CA ASP A 125 11.74 6.09 11.30
C ASP A 125 12.13 6.22 9.81
N VAL A 126 11.98 5.13 9.04
CA VAL A 126 12.27 5.09 7.60
C VAL A 126 11.01 4.81 6.81
N SER A 127 10.83 5.57 5.73
CA SER A 127 9.77 5.37 4.76
C SER A 127 10.31 4.75 3.48
N PHE A 128 9.54 3.82 2.94
CA PHE A 128 9.84 3.09 1.72
C PHE A 128 8.97 3.59 0.57
N GLN A 129 9.57 3.95 -0.55
CA GLN A 129 8.83 4.39 -1.74
C GLN A 129 8.26 3.17 -2.47
N PHE A 130 6.95 3.21 -2.73
CA PHE A 130 6.22 2.25 -3.54
C PHE A 130 5.71 2.96 -4.79
N ASN A 131 6.10 2.44 -5.95
CA ASN A 131 5.71 2.97 -7.25
C ASN A 131 4.52 2.19 -7.79
N LYS A 132 3.59 2.92 -8.41
CA LYS A 132 2.46 2.30 -9.08
C LYS A 132 2.96 1.52 -10.30
N THR A 133 2.42 0.32 -10.49
CA THR A 133 2.68 -0.52 -11.65
C THR A 133 1.50 -0.51 -12.63
N ASP A 134 1.71 -0.98 -13.86
CA ASP A 134 0.63 -1.17 -14.84
C ASP A 134 -0.20 -2.45 -14.59
N ARG A 135 0.19 -3.25 -13.59
CA ARG A 135 -0.45 -4.53 -13.28
C ARG A 135 -1.79 -4.31 -12.61
N GLN A 136 -2.71 -5.23 -12.88
CA GLN A 136 -4.07 -5.23 -12.32
C GLN A 136 -4.22 -6.20 -11.14
N SER A 137 -3.23 -7.03 -10.90
CA SER A 137 -3.22 -8.03 -9.83
C SER A 137 -1.83 -8.20 -9.25
N LEU A 138 -1.79 -8.71 -8.01
CA LEU A 138 -0.55 -9.11 -7.35
C LEU A 138 0.18 -10.20 -8.14
N SER A 139 1.48 -10.32 -7.89
CA SER A 139 2.28 -11.43 -8.43
C SER A 139 1.80 -12.78 -7.88
N ALA A 140 2.06 -13.86 -8.63
CA ALA A 140 1.66 -15.21 -8.23
C ALA A 140 2.24 -15.61 -6.86
N ASN A 141 3.50 -15.24 -6.60
CA ASN A 141 4.18 -15.52 -5.33
C ASN A 141 3.48 -14.82 -4.16
N THR A 142 3.15 -13.53 -4.32
CA THR A 142 2.43 -12.77 -3.30
C THR A 142 1.04 -13.34 -3.05
N GLN A 143 0.31 -13.69 -4.11
CA GLN A 143 -1.01 -14.30 -4.01
C GLN A 143 -0.95 -15.64 -3.24
N GLN A 144 0.07 -16.46 -3.51
CA GLN A 144 0.28 -17.75 -2.84
C GLN A 144 0.54 -17.57 -1.34
N ALA A 145 1.42 -16.65 -0.95
CA ALA A 145 1.73 -16.42 0.46
C ALA A 145 0.54 -15.81 1.24
N ILE A 146 -0.28 -14.95 0.62
CA ILE A 146 -1.56 -14.52 1.20
C ILE A 146 -2.50 -15.70 1.43
N ASN A 147 -2.64 -16.58 0.44
CA ASN A 147 -3.54 -17.75 0.53
C ASN A 147 -3.11 -18.74 1.62
N LEU A 148 -1.81 -18.95 1.80
CA LEU A 148 -1.26 -19.78 2.88
C LEU A 148 -1.61 -19.21 4.25
N GLN A 149 -1.35 -17.92 4.49
CA GLN A 149 -1.67 -17.27 5.76
C GLN A 149 -3.18 -17.34 6.08
N ASN A 150 -4.04 -17.11 5.07
CA ASN A 150 -5.47 -17.19 5.23
C ASN A 150 -5.96 -18.61 5.56
N SER A 151 -5.24 -19.65 5.13
CA SER A 151 -5.56 -21.05 5.43
C SER A 151 -5.20 -21.40 6.88
N GLU A 152 -4.03 -20.96 7.36
CA GLU A 152 -3.58 -21.16 8.75
C GLU A 152 -4.50 -20.47 9.78
N ARG A 153 -5.06 -19.31 9.43
CA ARG A 153 -6.05 -18.61 10.28
C ARG A 153 -7.40 -19.33 10.39
N LYS A 154 -7.75 -20.21 9.45
CA LYS A 154 -9.03 -20.95 9.48
C LYS A 154 -8.95 -22.24 10.31
N THR A 155 -7.76 -22.69 10.64
CA THR A 155 -7.50 -23.94 11.38
C THR A 155 -7.20 -23.71 12.87
N ASN A 156 -7.10 -22.46 13.31
CA ASN A 156 -6.90 -22.04 14.71
C ASN A 156 -8.14 -21.30 15.21
#